data_AF-D2EEQ3-F1
#
_entry.id   AF-D2EEQ3-F1
#
_cell.length_a   1.000
_cell.length_b   1.000
_cell.length_c   1.000
_cell.angle_alpha   90.00
_cell.angle_beta   90.00
_cell.angle_gamma   90.00
#
_symmetry.space_group_name_H-M   'P 1'
#
loop_
_entity.id
_entity.type
_entity.pdbx_description
1 polymer ?
#
loop_
_entity_poly.entity_id
_entity_poly.type
_entity_poly.pdbx_seq_one_letter_code
_entity_poly.pdbx_strand_id
1 'polypeptide(L)' 'MLKNALESLNVNVADNVHVSGHASKNDHKLLIKMLMPKHLIPSHGGIEKLSANIELAREFGYELNKNSYIILDGQEITFQ' A
#
# COMPACT_ATOMS: atom_id res chain seq x y z
N MET A 1 -19.51 -18.03 5.02
CA MET A 1 -19.86 -19.45 5.22
C MET A 1 -19.57 -19.92 6.64
N LEU A 2 -18.34 -19.80 7.16
CA LEU A 2 -18.03 -20.22 8.54
C LEU A 2 -18.77 -19.42 9.62
N LYS A 3 -18.77 -18.09 9.55
CA LYS A 3 -19.47 -17.22 10.52
C LYS A 3 -20.96 -17.58 10.62
N ASN A 4 -21.66 -17.60 9.49
CA ASN A 4 -23.09 -17.93 9.43
C ASN A 4 -23.39 -19.35 9.98
N ALA A 5 -22.48 -20.31 9.78
CA ALA A 5 -22.63 -21.66 10.33
C ALA A 5 -22.55 -21.67 11.86
N LEU A 6 -21.61 -20.93 12.45
CA LEU A 6 -21.48 -20.77 13.90
C LEU A 6 -22.69 -20.05 14.51
N GLU A 7 -23.17 -18.99 13.84
CA GLU A 7 -24.38 -18.27 14.27
C GLU A 7 -25.63 -19.16 14.24
N SER A 8 -25.76 -20.07 13.26
CA SER A 8 -26.86 -21.04 13.22
C SER A 8 -26.85 -22.07 14.36
N LEU A 9 -25.69 -22.22 15.02
CA LEU A 9 -25.53 -23.03 16.24
C LEU A 9 -25.70 -22.19 17.52
N ASN A 10 -26.27 -20.98 17.43
CA ASN A 10 -26.41 -20.02 18.53
C ASN A 10 -25.06 -19.62 19.18
N VAL A 11 -23.95 -19.71 18.46
CA VAL A 11 -22.65 -19.22 18.93
C VAL A 11 -22.58 -17.72 18.75
N ASN A 12 -22.22 -16.99 19.81
CA ASN A 12 -21.92 -15.56 19.71
C ASN A 12 -20.50 -15.38 19.16
N VAL A 13 -20.39 -14.85 17.94
CA VAL A 13 -19.10 -14.67 17.25
C VAL A 13 -18.65 -13.22 17.37
N ALA A 14 -17.52 -13.01 18.03
CA ALA A 14 -16.80 -11.73 17.97
C ALA A 14 -15.88 -11.72 16.74
N ASP A 15 -16.22 -10.95 15.72
CA ASP A 15 -15.38 -10.72 14.55
C ASP A 15 -14.65 -9.37 14.62
N ASN A 16 -13.69 -9.17 13.70
CA ASN A 16 -12.93 -7.92 13.57
C ASN A 16 -12.13 -7.47 14.80
N VAL A 17 -11.77 -8.39 15.70
CA VAL A 17 -10.78 -8.16 16.76
C VAL A 17 -9.36 -8.23 16.17
N HIS A 18 -9.04 -7.29 15.29
CA HIS A 18 -7.79 -7.23 14.53
C HIS A 18 -7.41 -5.78 14.18
N VAL A 19 -6.12 -5.51 14.02
CA VAL A 19 -5.60 -4.24 13.49
C VAL A 19 -4.64 -4.50 12.34
N SER A 20 -4.58 -3.58 11.38
CA SER A 20 -3.62 -3.67 10.28
C SER A 20 -2.18 -3.66 10.81
N GLY A 21 -1.35 -4.58 10.33
CA GLY A 21 0.11 -4.56 10.54
C GLY A 21 0.87 -3.71 9.51
N HIS A 22 0.19 -3.15 8.50
CA HIS A 22 0.79 -2.34 7.45
C HIS A 22 0.58 -0.84 7.67
N ALA A 23 1.53 -0.06 7.17
CA ALA A 23 1.47 1.39 7.11
C ALA A 23 0.20 1.87 6.39
N SER A 24 -0.49 2.83 7.01
CA SER A 24 -1.60 3.54 6.39
C SER A 24 -1.10 4.59 5.39
N LYS A 25 -2.02 5.22 4.65
CA LYS A 25 -1.69 6.34 3.75
C LYS A 25 -0.92 7.45 4.47
N ASN A 26 -1.28 7.78 5.71
CA ASN A 26 -0.64 8.86 6.46
C ASN A 26 0.76 8.49 6.96
N ASP A 27 0.99 7.21 7.26
CA ASP A 27 2.32 6.72 7.64
C ASP A 27 3.27 6.80 6.43
N HIS A 28 2.78 6.46 5.23
CA HIS A 28 3.54 6.66 4.00
C HIS A 28 3.81 8.15 3.70
N LYS A 29 2.83 9.05 3.92
CA LYS A 29 3.05 10.51 3.80
C LYS A 29 4.19 10.97 4.71
N LEU A 30 4.17 10.51 5.96
CA LEU A 30 5.18 10.85 6.94
C LEU A 30 6.55 10.31 6.50
N LEU A 31 6.62 9.07 6.02
CA LEU A 31 7.86 8.47 5.52
C LEU A 31 8.45 9.26 4.34
N ILE A 32 7.62 9.65 3.36
CA ILE A 32 8.05 10.46 2.21
C ILE A 32 8.60 11.81 2.69
N LYS A 33 7.91 12.48 3.64
CA LYS A 33 8.38 13.74 4.21
C LYS A 33 9.71 13.60 4.96
N MET A 34 9.91 12.51 5.68
CA MET A 34 11.12 12.28 6.46
C MET A 34 12.33 11.98 5.57
N LEU A 35 12.13 11.17 4.53
CA LEU A 35 13.24 10.70 3.69
C LEU A 35 13.52 11.60 2.49
N MET A 36 12.52 12.32 1.98
CA MET A 36 12.60 13.10 0.73
C MET A 36 13.35 12.35 -0.38
N PRO A 37 12.94 11.11 -0.74
CA PRO A 37 13.74 10.26 -1.60
C PRO A 37 13.89 10.84 -3.01
N LYS A 38 15.04 10.63 -3.67
CA LYS A 38 15.24 11.06 -5.08
C LYS A 38 14.30 10.29 -6.04
N HIS A 39 14.05 9.02 -5.75
CA HIS A 39 13.18 8.13 -6.54
C HIS A 39 12.24 7.34 -5.61
N LEU A 40 10.98 7.18 -6.00
CA LEU A 40 9.98 6.42 -5.26
C LEU A 40 9.46 5.24 -6.09
N ILE A 41 9.65 4.02 -5.58
CA ILE A 41 9.20 2.79 -6.22
C ILE A 41 8.31 2.05 -5.20
N PRO A 42 6.97 2.11 -5.32
CA PRO A 42 6.10 1.33 -4.46
C PRO A 42 6.21 -0.16 -4.81
N SER A 43 6.06 -1.01 -3.81
CA SER A 43 6.12 -2.47 -3.96
C SER A 43 5.13 -3.14 -3.01
N HIS A 44 5.08 -4.48 -3.05
CA HIS A 44 4.31 -5.31 -2.12
C HIS A 44 2.79 -5.04 -2.14
N GLY A 45 2.20 -5.13 -3.33
CA GLY A 45 0.77 -5.03 -3.54
C GLY A 45 0.41 -5.18 -5.02
N GLY A 46 -0.86 -5.49 -5.30
CA GLY A 46 -1.38 -5.45 -6.66
C GLY A 46 -1.42 -4.01 -7.21
N ILE A 47 -1.68 -3.89 -8.52
CA ILE A 47 -1.62 -2.63 -9.26
C ILE A 47 -2.42 -1.49 -8.60
N GLU A 48 -3.55 -1.79 -7.96
CA GLU A 48 -4.36 -0.80 -7.25
C GLU A 48 -3.60 -0.12 -6.09
N LYS A 49 -2.87 -0.91 -5.29
CA LYS A 49 -2.07 -0.38 -4.17
C LYS A 49 -0.84 0.39 -4.66
N LEU A 50 -0.24 -0.08 -5.75
CA LEU A 50 0.90 0.59 -6.38
C LEU A 50 0.48 1.95 -6.95
N SER A 51 -0.61 1.98 -7.72
CA SER A 51 -1.19 3.22 -8.26
C SER A 51 -1.61 4.19 -7.16
N ALA A 52 -2.20 3.71 -6.06
CA ALA A 52 -2.53 4.56 -4.91
C ALA A 52 -1.29 5.19 -4.27
N ASN A 53 -0.16 4.47 -4.20
CA ASN A 53 1.11 5.03 -3.73
C ASN A 53 1.72 6.04 -4.71
N ILE A 54 1.59 5.82 -6.03
CA ILE A 54 2.00 6.82 -7.03
C ILE A 54 1.18 8.09 -6.87
N GLU A 55 -0.15 7.99 -6.78
CA GLU A 55 -1.00 9.17 -6.56
C GLU A 55 -0.66 9.89 -5.25
N LEU A 56 -0.32 9.14 -4.20
CA LEU A 56 0.21 9.74 -2.97
C LEU A 56 1.54 10.47 -3.20
N ALA A 57 2.46 9.90 -3.96
CA ALA A 57 3.73 10.52 -4.29
C ALA A 57 3.54 11.82 -5.07
N ARG A 58 2.52 11.92 -5.94
CA ARG A 58 2.19 13.17 -6.66
C ARG A 58 1.85 14.32 -5.74
N GLU A 59 1.23 14.05 -4.58
CA GLU A 59 0.98 15.07 -3.55
C GLU A 59 2.29 15.71 -3.03
N PHE A 60 3.45 15.06 -3.23
CA PHE A 60 4.78 15.53 -2.85
C PHE A 60 5.64 15.99 -4.03
N GLY A 61 5.05 16.15 -5.22
CA GLY A 61 5.76 16.61 -6.42
C GLY A 61 6.53 15.53 -7.16
N TYR A 62 6.28 14.25 -6.88
CA TYR A 62 6.77 13.17 -7.73
C TYR A 62 5.92 13.05 -9.00
N GLU A 63 6.59 12.80 -10.12
CA GLU A 63 6.04 12.59 -11.44
C GLU A 63 6.29 11.14 -11.86
N LEU A 64 5.24 10.49 -12.38
CA LEU A 64 5.34 9.12 -12.88
C LEU A 64 6.32 9.05 -14.06
N ASN A 65 7.17 8.02 -14.08
CA ASN A 65 8.24 7.77 -15.05
C ASN A 65 9.40 8.78 -15.03
N LYS A 66 9.43 9.73 -14.08
CA LYS A 66 10.54 10.68 -13.92
C LYS A 66 11.26 10.53 -12.59
N ASN A 67 10.53 10.42 -11.49
CA ASN A 67 11.06 10.17 -10.15
C ASN A 67 10.13 9.30 -9.30
N SER A 68 9.03 8.80 -9.86
CA SER A 68 8.24 7.71 -9.30
C SER A 68 7.92 6.67 -10.38
N TYR A 69 7.87 5.39 -10.02
CA TYR A 69 7.81 4.31 -11.01
C TYR A 69 6.97 3.14 -10.51
N ILE A 70 6.15 2.56 -11.39
CA ILE A 70 5.55 1.24 -11.17
C ILE A 70 6.40 0.23 -11.93
N ILE A 71 6.89 -0.79 -11.22
CA ILE A 71 7.73 -1.84 -11.77
C ILE A 71 7.06 -3.17 -11.48
N LEU A 72 6.96 -4.02 -12.50
CA LEU A 72 6.42 -5.37 -12.39
C LEU A 72 7.54 -6.37 -12.09
N ASP A 73 7.17 -7.53 -11.55
CA ASP A 73 8.11 -8.61 -11.27
C ASP A 73 8.95 -8.95 -12.51
N GLY A 74 10.28 -8.98 -12.35
CA GLY A 74 11.23 -9.26 -13.43
C GLY A 74 11.63 -8.05 -14.28
N GLN A 75 11.08 -6.85 -14.04
CA GLN A 75 11.54 -5.62 -14.68
C GLN A 75 12.68 -4.97 -13.91
N GLU A 76 13.55 -4.25 -14.64
CA GLU A 76 14.66 -3.49 -14.08
C GLU A 76 14.51 -2.00 -14.39
N ILE A 77 14.96 -1.15 -13.46
CA ILE A 77 15.16 0.27 -13.68
C ILE A 77 16.59 0.64 -13.33
N THR A 78 17.22 1.47 -14.15
CA THR A 78 18.57 2.01 -13.90
C THR A 78 18.49 3.52 -13.81
N PHE A 79 19.09 4.09 -12.77
CA PHE A 79 19.26 5.53 -12.62
C PHE A 79 20.68 5.92 -13.01
N GLN A 80 20.82 7.07 -13.67
CA GLN A 80 22.12 7.70 -13.90
C GLN A 80 22.62 8.44 -12.65
#